data_AF-A0A939GY17-F1
#
_entry.id   AF-A0A939GY17-F1
#
_cell.length_a   1.000
_cell.length_b   1.000
_cell.length_c   1.000
_cell.angle_alpha   90.00
_cell.angle_beta   90.00
_cell.angle_gamma   90.00
#
_symmetry.space_group_name_H-M   'P 1'
#
loop_
_entity.id
_entity.type
_entity.pdbx_description
1 polymer ?
#
loop_
_entity_poly.entity_id
_entity_poly.type
_entity_poly.pdbx_seq_one_letter_code
_entity_poly.pdbx_strand_id
1 'polypeptide(L)'
;MSQPAYMSTQWFALLVAQVSPPGVVHARIARQLGISAGALSQVLNATGLYGTGQANTSRIASRVIHTYGRYPCPYLTDEAGGQEQVITAEQCRTYAHRPAPGSPREMKHWQACNACLHKAACAPLLAAKEI
;
A
#
# COMPACT_ATOMS: atom_id res chain seq x y z
N MET A 1 -25.64 16.79 -3.69
CA MET A 1 -25.33 15.36 -3.91
C MET A 1 -24.52 14.90 -2.71
N SER A 2 -24.98 13.89 -1.98
CA SER A 2 -24.27 13.36 -0.81
C SER A 2 -23.02 12.63 -1.25
N GLN A 3 -21.92 12.78 -0.49
CA GLN A 3 -20.67 12.08 -0.78
C GLN A 3 -20.85 10.55 -0.64
N PRO A 4 -20.22 9.74 -1.51
CA PRO A 4 -20.23 8.28 -1.37
C PRO A 4 -19.64 7.81 -0.04
N ALA A 5 -20.21 6.74 0.53
CA ALA A 5 -19.80 6.21 1.84
C ALA A 5 -18.32 5.80 1.92
N TYR A 6 -17.67 5.44 0.80
CA TYR A 6 -16.25 5.10 0.84
C TYR A 6 -15.35 6.31 1.11
N MET A 7 -15.79 7.54 0.84
CA MET A 7 -14.97 8.74 1.04
C MET A 7 -14.71 9.04 2.51
N SER A 8 -15.51 8.48 3.43
CA SER A 8 -15.29 8.57 4.88
C SER A 8 -14.47 7.40 5.44
N THR A 9 -13.94 6.51 4.58
CA THR A 9 -13.16 5.35 5.04
C THR A 9 -11.68 5.67 5.18
N GLN A 10 -11.01 4.92 6.05
CA GLN A 10 -9.58 5.10 6.34
C GLN A 10 -8.71 4.95 5.09
N TRP A 11 -9.02 4.00 4.20
CA TRP A 11 -8.22 3.81 2.98
C TRP A 11 -8.34 5.03 2.04
N PHE A 12 -9.50 5.67 1.97
CA PHE A 12 -9.66 6.87 1.15
C PHE A 12 -8.87 8.05 1.72
N ALA A 13 -8.85 8.21 3.05
CA ALA A 13 -8.00 9.21 3.71
C ALA A 13 -6.50 8.98 3.40
N LEU A 14 -6.05 7.72 3.40
CA LEU A 14 -4.68 7.37 2.98
C LEU A 14 -4.42 7.76 1.52
N LEU A 15 -5.36 7.49 0.61
CA LEU A 15 -5.24 7.86 -0.80
C LEU A 15 -5.13 9.38 -0.97
N VAL A 16 -5.99 10.15 -0.30
CA VAL A 16 -5.98 11.62 -0.33
C VAL A 16 -4.63 12.15 0.15
N ALA A 17 -4.10 11.62 1.26
CA ALA A 17 -2.79 12.03 1.78
C ALA A 17 -1.64 11.84 0.77
N GLN A 18 -1.76 10.91 -0.18
CA GLN A 18 -0.76 10.71 -1.24
C GLN A 18 -0.89 11.70 -2.40
N VAL A 19 -2.09 12.23 -2.66
CA VAL A 19 -2.36 13.15 -3.80
C VAL A 19 -2.39 14.62 -3.40
N SER A 20 -2.59 14.93 -2.12
CA SER A 20 -2.64 16.30 -1.61
C SER A 20 -1.32 17.10 -1.70
N PRO A 21 -0.11 16.51 -1.59
CA PRO A 21 1.11 17.29 -1.69
C PRO A 21 1.25 17.98 -3.06
N PRO A 22 1.75 19.24 -3.10
CA PRO A 22 1.90 19.97 -4.35
C PRO A 22 2.88 19.28 -5.29
N GLY A 23 2.57 19.27 -6.59
CA GLY A 23 3.40 18.65 -7.62
C GLY A 23 3.24 17.13 -7.77
N VAL A 24 2.34 16.49 -7.02
CA VAL A 24 2.03 15.07 -7.21
C VAL A 24 1.29 14.84 -8.52
N VAL A 25 1.82 13.92 -9.33
CA VAL A 25 1.19 13.49 -10.59
C VAL A 25 0.27 12.31 -10.31
N HIS A 26 -1.05 12.49 -10.48
CA HIS A 26 -2.05 11.42 -10.26
C HIS A 26 -1.76 10.15 -11.07
N ALA A 27 -1.20 10.27 -12.27
CA ALA A 27 -0.81 9.11 -13.09
C ALA A 27 0.27 8.24 -12.42
N ARG A 28 1.18 8.85 -11.64
CA ARG A 28 2.20 8.11 -10.86
C ARG A 28 1.54 7.30 -9.75
N ILE A 29 0.59 7.90 -9.03
CA ILE A 29 -0.18 7.23 -7.96
C ILE A 29 -1.00 6.09 -8.54
N ALA A 30 -1.69 6.31 -9.66
CA ALA A 30 -2.44 5.27 -10.35
C ALA A 30 -1.57 4.07 -10.74
N ARG A 31 -0.35 4.34 -11.25
CA ARG A 31 0.64 3.29 -11.58
C ARG A 31 1.11 2.54 -10.33
N GLN A 32 1.38 3.22 -9.22
CA GLN A 32 1.75 2.57 -7.95
C GLN A 32 0.63 1.66 -7.42
N LEU A 33 -0.62 2.05 -7.62
CA LEU A 33 -1.81 1.27 -7.26
C LEU A 33 -2.20 0.23 -8.33
N GLY A 34 -1.54 0.22 -9.49
CA GLY A 34 -1.88 -0.65 -10.63
C GLY A 34 -3.29 -0.43 -11.20
N ILE A 35 -3.89 0.76 -11.04
CA ILE A 35 -5.20 1.14 -11.59
C ILE A 35 -5.04 2.14 -12.74
N SER A 36 -6.09 2.34 -13.54
CA SER A 36 -6.07 3.40 -14.55
C SER A 36 -6.16 4.79 -13.90
N ALA A 37 -5.53 5.80 -14.53
CA ALA A 37 -5.63 7.18 -14.07
C ALA A 37 -7.08 7.70 -14.08
N GLY A 38 -7.89 7.22 -15.03
CA GLY A 38 -9.33 7.50 -15.08
C GLY A 38 -10.09 6.96 -13.85
N ALA A 39 -9.84 5.71 -13.46
CA ALA A 39 -10.46 5.13 -12.27
C ALA A 39 -10.05 5.88 -11.00
N LEU A 40 -8.77 6.26 -10.89
CA LEU A 40 -8.29 7.08 -9.78
C LEU A 40 -9.03 8.43 -9.74
N SER A 41 -9.15 9.12 -10.89
CA SER A 41 -9.85 10.40 -10.97
C SER A 41 -11.34 10.28 -10.58
N GLN A 42 -12.02 9.22 -11.02
CA GLN A 42 -13.43 9.00 -10.69
C GLN A 42 -13.65 8.75 -9.19
N VAL A 43 -12.74 8.01 -8.56
CA VAL A 43 -12.77 7.77 -7.11
C VAL A 43 -12.48 9.05 -6.33
N LEU A 44 -11.48 9.83 -6.73
CA LEU A 44 -11.12 11.09 -6.03
C LEU A 44 -12.23 12.14 -6.15
N ASN A 45 -12.89 12.22 -7.31
CA ASN A 45 -13.88 13.26 -7.60
C ASN A 45 -15.33 12.79 -7.38
N ALA A 46 -15.56 11.57 -6.90
CA ALA A 46 -16.89 10.95 -6.79
C ALA A 46 -17.72 11.09 -8.09
N THR A 47 -17.15 10.70 -9.23
CA THR A 47 -17.85 10.74 -10.53
C THR A 47 -18.14 9.35 -11.08
N GLY A 48 -19.05 9.27 -12.06
CA GLY A 48 -19.48 8.00 -12.67
C GLY A 48 -20.04 7.01 -11.65
N LEU A 49 -19.77 5.72 -11.86
CA LEU A 49 -20.25 4.63 -11.01
C LEU A 49 -19.72 4.70 -9.56
N TYR A 50 -18.58 5.37 -9.35
CA TYR A 50 -18.04 5.59 -8.01
C TYR A 50 -18.79 6.73 -7.29
N GLY A 51 -19.27 7.73 -8.03
CA GLY A 51 -20.13 8.78 -7.47
C GLY A 51 -21.52 8.30 -7.07
N THR A 52 -22.08 7.36 -7.84
CA THR A 52 -23.42 6.81 -7.60
C THR A 52 -23.43 5.64 -6.60
N GLY A 53 -22.26 5.20 -6.13
CA GLY A 53 -22.13 4.05 -5.21
C GLY A 53 -22.38 2.69 -5.87
N GLN A 54 -22.49 2.63 -7.19
CA GLN A 54 -22.70 1.38 -7.95
C GLN A 54 -21.41 0.60 -8.20
N ALA A 55 -20.25 1.25 -8.10
CA ALA A 55 -18.96 0.60 -8.26
C ALA A 55 -18.46 -0.04 -6.96
N ASN A 56 -17.90 -1.24 -7.06
CA ASN A 56 -17.22 -1.90 -5.94
C ASN A 56 -15.81 -1.30 -5.75
N THR A 57 -15.56 -0.73 -4.57
CA THR A 57 -14.26 -0.12 -4.22
C THR A 57 -13.30 -1.05 -3.48
N SER A 58 -13.70 -2.28 -3.12
CA SER A 58 -12.91 -3.18 -2.26
C SER A 58 -11.54 -3.51 -2.85
N ARG A 59 -11.44 -3.67 -4.18
CA ARG A 59 -10.16 -3.92 -4.86
C ARG A 59 -9.23 -2.70 -4.78
N ILE A 60 -9.79 -1.48 -4.91
CA ILE A 60 -9.03 -0.23 -4.80
C ILE A 60 -8.60 -0.02 -3.35
N ALA A 61 -9.51 -0.24 -2.39
CA ALA A 61 -9.22 -0.16 -0.96
C ALA A 61 -8.07 -1.10 -0.56
N SER A 62 -8.14 -2.36 -0.97
CA SER A 62 -7.07 -3.35 -0.73
C SER A 62 -5.74 -2.88 -1.31
N ARG A 63 -5.71 -2.40 -2.55
CA ARG A 63 -4.48 -1.86 -3.17
C ARG A 63 -3.94 -0.64 -2.42
N VAL A 64 -4.78 0.28 -1.99
CA VAL A 64 -4.36 1.45 -1.22
C VAL A 64 -3.78 1.04 0.13
N ILE A 65 -4.42 0.12 0.84
CA ILE A 65 -3.93 -0.40 2.12
C ILE A 65 -2.60 -1.10 1.93
N HIS A 66 -2.45 -1.98 0.93
CA HIS A 66 -1.20 -2.69 0.67
C HIS A 66 -0.10 -1.81 0.08
N THR A 67 -0.43 -0.67 -0.52
CA THR A 67 0.57 0.26 -1.07
C THR A 67 1.01 1.30 -0.06
N TYR A 68 0.09 1.89 0.70
CA TYR A 68 0.33 3.05 1.57
C TYR A 68 0.00 2.81 3.05
N GLY A 69 -0.48 1.61 3.40
CA GLY A 69 -0.76 1.25 4.78
C GLY A 69 0.51 1.13 5.64
N ARG A 70 0.26 0.86 6.92
CA ARG A 70 1.30 0.67 7.93
C ARG A 70 1.07 -0.67 8.61
N TYR A 71 2.15 -1.38 8.90
CA TYR A 71 2.10 -2.70 9.51
C TYR A 71 3.15 -2.82 10.63
N PRO A 72 2.82 -3.51 11.73
CA PRO A 72 3.82 -3.89 12.72
C PRO A 72 4.80 -4.89 12.11
N CYS A 73 6.10 -4.60 12.18
CA CYS A 73 7.15 -5.49 11.71
C CYS A 73 7.62 -6.39 12.87
N PRO A 74 7.40 -7.71 12.81
CA PRO A 74 7.74 -8.59 13.93
C PRO A 74 9.25 -8.60 14.22
N TYR A 75 10.09 -8.56 13.18
CA TYR A 75 11.54 -8.56 13.33
C TYR A 75 12.09 -7.26 13.93
N LEU A 76 11.60 -6.10 13.48
CA LEU A 76 12.05 -4.81 14.03
C LEU A 76 11.53 -4.60 15.46
N THR A 77 10.33 -5.09 15.77
CA THR A 77 9.81 -5.10 17.15
C THR A 77 10.70 -5.93 18.07
N ASP A 78 11.17 -7.09 17.62
CA ASP A 78 12.11 -7.93 18.36
C ASP A 78 13.48 -7.22 18.54
N GLU A 79 14.04 -6.64 17.47
CA GLU A 79 15.28 -5.84 17.56
C GLU A 79 15.16 -4.64 18.51
N ALA A 80 13.97 -4.06 18.64
CA ALA A 80 13.68 -2.93 19.53
C ALA A 80 13.38 -3.35 20.98
N GLY A 81 13.64 -4.60 21.36
CA GLY A 81 13.40 -5.10 22.71
C GLY A 81 11.91 -5.22 23.07
N GLY A 82 11.06 -5.54 22.08
CA GLY A 82 9.63 -5.72 22.26
C GLY A 82 8.79 -4.45 22.06
N GLN A 83 9.40 -3.31 21.74
CA GLN A 83 8.67 -2.09 21.40
C GLN A 83 8.12 -2.17 19.97
N GLU A 84 6.79 -2.09 19.81
CA GLU A 84 6.13 -2.24 18.51
C GLU A 84 6.71 -1.28 17.45
N GLN A 85 7.34 -1.84 16.42
CA GLN A 85 7.88 -1.09 15.30
C GLN A 85 6.91 -1.15 14.12
N VAL A 86 6.19 -0.06 13.91
CA VAL A 86 5.26 0.10 12.79
C VAL A 86 5.98 0.75 11.61
N ILE A 87 6.06 0.01 10.49
CA ILE A 87 6.69 0.48 9.25
C ILE A 87 5.65 0.68 8.14
N THR A 88 5.98 1.49 7.15
CA THR A 88 5.14 1.65 5.96
C THR A 88 5.16 0.40 5.08
N ALA A 89 4.12 0.18 4.30
CA ALA A 89 4.07 -0.89 3.31
C ALA A 89 5.22 -0.81 2.29
N GLU A 90 5.67 0.40 1.96
CA GLU A 90 6.84 0.64 1.11
C GLU A 90 8.14 0.19 1.79
N GLN A 91 8.37 0.56 3.05
CA GLN A 91 9.53 0.08 3.81
C GLN A 91 9.52 -1.45 3.94
N CYS A 92 8.36 -2.03 4.25
CA CYS A 92 8.17 -3.47 4.30
C CYS A 92 8.53 -4.14 2.96
N ARG A 93 8.10 -3.55 1.82
CA ARG A 93 8.51 -4.00 0.48
C ARG A 93 10.01 -3.98 0.29
N THR A 94 10.66 -2.86 0.62
CA THR A 94 12.10 -2.70 0.46
C THR A 94 12.87 -3.73 1.28
N TYR A 95 12.45 -4.03 2.52
CA TYR A 95 13.08 -5.07 3.32
C TYR A 95 12.79 -6.49 2.82
N ALA A 96 11.56 -6.77 2.41
CA ALA A 96 11.11 -8.12 2.08
C ALA A 96 11.49 -8.60 0.67
N HIS A 97 11.68 -7.68 -0.27
CA HIS A 97 11.94 -7.97 -1.69
C HIS A 97 13.33 -7.51 -2.16
N ARG A 98 14.23 -7.15 -1.23
CA ARG A 98 15.64 -6.85 -1.57
C ARG A 98 16.43 -8.11 -1.92
N PRO A 99 17.49 -8.00 -2.74
CA PRO A 99 18.47 -9.06 -2.90
C PRO A 99 19.15 -9.40 -1.56
N ALA A 100 19.76 -10.59 -1.50
CA ALA A 100 20.50 -11.03 -0.32
C ALA A 100 21.60 -10.01 0.05
N PRO A 101 21.60 -9.47 1.28
CA PRO A 101 22.57 -8.46 1.71
C PRO A 101 23.90 -9.09 2.17
N GLY A 102 24.96 -8.28 2.22
CA GLY A 102 26.30 -8.74 2.60
C GLY A 102 26.61 -8.69 4.11
N SER A 103 25.90 -7.86 4.88
CA SER A 103 26.19 -7.71 6.32
C SER A 103 25.41 -8.72 7.18
N PRO A 104 25.98 -9.23 8.29
CA PRO A 104 25.31 -10.21 9.15
C PRO A 104 23.98 -9.72 9.73
N ARG A 105 23.90 -8.45 10.13
CA ARG A 105 22.67 -7.85 10.68
C ARG A 105 21.57 -7.81 9.64
N GLU A 106 21.91 -7.41 8.41
CA GLU A 106 20.93 -7.37 7.33
C GLU A 106 20.51 -8.76 6.88
N MET A 107 21.42 -9.75 6.91
CA MET A 107 21.10 -11.14 6.60
C MET A 107 20.04 -11.70 7.55
N LYS A 108 20.11 -11.41 8.86
CA LYS A 108 19.07 -11.80 9.83
C LYS A 108 17.71 -11.22 9.47
N HIS A 109 17.65 -9.92 9.16
CA HIS A 109 16.41 -9.29 8.72
C HIS A 109 15.89 -9.90 7.42
N TRP A 110 16.76 -10.15 6.44
CA TRP A 110 16.38 -10.76 5.16
C TRP A 110 15.80 -12.17 5.35
N GLN A 111 16.41 -13.00 6.20
CA GLN A 111 15.89 -14.32 6.56
C GLN A 111 14.53 -14.23 7.26
N ALA A 112 14.38 -13.32 8.22
CA ALA A 112 13.12 -13.09 8.91
C ALA A 112 12.01 -12.64 7.93
N CYS A 113 12.33 -11.75 7.00
CA CYS A 113 11.41 -11.35 5.95
C CYS A 113 10.97 -12.52 5.06
N ASN A 114 11.89 -13.44 4.71
CA ASN A 114 11.56 -14.60 3.88
C ASN A 114 10.55 -15.55 4.55
N ALA A 115 10.52 -15.62 5.87
CA ALA A 115 9.55 -16.40 6.65
C ALA A 115 8.32 -15.59 7.09
N CYS A 116 8.25 -14.30 6.77
CA CYS A 116 7.20 -13.41 7.28
C CYS A 116 5.89 -13.57 6.52
N LEU A 117 4.78 -13.72 7.27
CA LEU A 117 3.42 -13.76 6.71
C LEU A 117 3.03 -12.50 5.92
N HIS A 118 3.61 -11.35 6.26
CA HIS A 118 3.35 -10.08 5.56
C HIS A 118 4.04 -9.99 4.19
N LYS A 119 4.99 -10.88 3.86
CA LYS A 119 5.79 -10.79 2.63
C LYS A 119 4.94 -10.85 1.36
N ALA A 120 3.92 -11.71 1.33
CA ALA A 120 2.99 -11.81 0.19
C ALA A 120 2.12 -10.55 0.08
N ALA A 121 1.60 -10.06 1.21
CA ALA A 121 0.73 -8.89 1.27
C ALA A 121 1.45 -7.59 0.88
N CYS A 122 2.75 -7.48 1.16
CA CYS A 122 3.53 -6.32 0.75
C CYS A 122 4.02 -6.42 -0.70
N ALA A 123 3.99 -7.59 -1.36
CA ALA A 123 4.59 -7.78 -2.68
C ALA A 123 4.25 -6.69 -3.71
N PRO A 124 5.20 -6.26 -4.56
CA PRO A 124 4.91 -5.33 -5.64
C PRO A 124 3.80 -5.87 -6.53
N LEU A 125 2.78 -5.06 -6.83
CA LEU A 125 1.64 -5.47 -7.67
C LEU A 125 2.04 -5.92 -9.09
N LEU A 126 3.29 -5.65 -9.51
CA LEU A 126 3.87 -6.12 -10.77
C LEU A 126 4.17 -7.63 -10.78
N ALA A 127 4.17 -8.32 -9.63
CA ALA A 127 4.32 -9.78 -9.56
C ALA A 127 2.99 -10.55 -9.83
N ALA A 128 1.86 -9.86 -10.03
CA ALA A 128 0.54 -10.47 -10.25
C ALA A 128 0.12 -10.54 -11.73
N LYS A 129 1.09 -10.61 -12.64
CA LYS A 129 0.92 -10.90 -14.07
C LYS A 129 1.92 -12.03 -14.32
N GLU A 130 1.51 -13.29 -14.36
CA GLU A 130 0.97 -13.98 -15.54
C GLU A 130 0.04 -15.15 -15.11
N ILE A 131 -1.24 -15.07 -15.51
CA ILE A 131 -2.11 -16.23 -15.84
C ILE A 131 -2.92 -15.80 -17.06
#